data_AF-V7I5U2-F1
#
_entry.id   AF-V7I5U2-F1
#
_cell.length_a   1.000
_cell.length_b   1.000
_cell.length_c   1.000
_cell.angle_alpha   90.00
_cell.angle_beta   90.00
_cell.angle_gamma   90.00
#
_symmetry.space_group_name_H-M   'P 1'
#
loop_
_entity.id
_entity.type
_entity.pdbx_description
1 polymer ?
#
loop_
_entity_poly.entity_id
_entity_poly.type
_entity_poly.pdbx_seq_one_letter_code
_entity_poly.pdbx_strand_id
1 'polypeptide(L)'
;MTKGQIESKLSEAISKFEIEQMGRGPEKIRTIIFQDLIIIRLKGFLSTSEKSLAQNKEGIDLIKKLRTALFENAREGLEEAIKSVIDVNIISTYSDVSTKTGEKIIAVVVDQDIEENIIN
;
A
#
# COMPACT_ATOMS: atom_id res chain seq x y z
N MET A 1 -3.25 8.07 -20.31
CA MET A 1 -2.12 7.23 -19.86
C MET A 1 -2.55 5.79 -19.97
N THR A 2 -1.68 4.85 -20.33
CA THR A 2 -2.06 3.43 -20.30
C THR A 2 -2.22 2.96 -18.86
N LYS A 3 -2.98 1.88 -18.63
CA LYS A 3 -3.11 1.22 -17.32
C LYS A 3 -1.76 1.01 -16.64
N GLY A 4 -0.80 0.44 -17.37
CA GLY A 4 0.55 0.19 -16.86
C GLY A 4 1.33 1.46 -16.48
N GLN A 5 1.10 2.58 -17.18
CA GLN A 5 1.71 3.87 -16.80
C GLN A 5 1.14 4.42 -15.50
N ILE A 6 -0.18 4.28 -15.28
CA ILE A 6 -0.84 4.69 -14.03
C ILE A 6 -0.36 3.80 -12.87
N GLU A 7 -0.32 2.48 -13.06
CA GLU A 7 0.22 1.54 -12.06
C GLU A 7 1.67 1.85 -11.70
N SER A 8 2.51 2.23 -12.67
CA SER A 8 3.89 2.64 -12.42
C SER A 8 3.96 3.92 -11.59
N LYS A 9 3.20 4.96 -11.98
CA LYS A 9 3.16 6.24 -11.25
C LYS A 9 2.61 6.09 -9.83
N LEU A 10 1.59 5.26 -9.64
CA LEU A 10 1.08 4.92 -8.31
C LEU A 10 2.17 4.24 -7.48
N SER A 11 2.90 3.28 -8.06
CA SER A 11 4.01 2.62 -7.37
C SER A 11 5.10 3.61 -6.94
N GLU A 12 5.42 4.60 -7.79
CA GLU A 12 6.37 5.67 -7.46
C GLU A 12 5.86 6.59 -6.33
N ALA A 13 4.61 7.06 -6.44
CA ALA A 13 3.99 7.93 -5.44
C ALA A 13 3.91 7.26 -4.07
N ILE A 14 3.48 6.00 -4.04
CA ILE A 14 3.38 5.23 -2.79
C ILE A 14 4.76 4.89 -2.21
N SER A 15 5.76 4.61 -3.06
CA SER A 15 7.13 4.40 -2.59
C SER A 15 7.66 5.66 -1.89
N LYS A 16 7.44 6.84 -2.48
CA LYS A 16 7.83 8.12 -1.90
C LYS A 16 7.10 8.37 -0.57
N PHE A 17 5.79 8.18 -0.53
CA PHE A 17 4.98 8.28 0.69
C PHE A 17 5.51 7.38 1.81
N GLU A 18 5.81 6.10 1.53
CA GLU A 18 6.34 5.17 2.53
C GLU A 18 7.72 5.62 3.05
N ILE A 19 8.59 6.15 2.19
CA ILE A 19 9.89 6.71 2.61
C ILE A 19 9.69 7.91 3.55
N GLU A 20 8.78 8.81 3.21
CA GLU A 20 8.52 10.02 4.01
C GLU A 20 7.87 9.70 5.36
N GLN A 21 6.95 8.74 5.41
CA GLN A 21 6.25 8.35 6.63
C GLN A 21 7.08 7.43 7.54
N MET A 22 7.84 6.49 6.97
CA MET A 22 8.50 5.42 7.73
C MET A 22 10.03 5.57 7.77
N GLY A 23 10.60 6.57 7.10
CA GLY A 23 12.03 6.78 6.96
C GLY A 23 12.76 5.72 6.12
N ARG A 24 12.03 4.72 5.59
CA ARG A 24 12.55 3.67 4.71
C ARG A 24 11.48 3.18 3.75
N GLY A 25 11.86 3.00 2.49
CA GLY A 25 11.00 2.42 1.46
C GLY A 25 11.03 0.89 1.45
N PRO A 26 10.09 0.24 0.75
CA PRO A 26 10.16 -1.20 0.48
C PRO A 26 11.31 -1.54 -0.49
N GLU A 27 11.76 -2.79 -0.49
CA GLU A 27 12.73 -3.29 -1.48
C GLU A 27 12.15 -3.30 -2.89
N LYS A 28 10.86 -3.67 -3.01
CA LYS A 28 10.11 -3.69 -4.27
C LYS A 28 8.68 -3.27 -4.01
N ILE A 29 8.11 -2.52 -4.94
CA ILE A 29 6.70 -2.15 -4.96
C ILE A 29 6.09 -2.51 -6.30
N ARG A 30 4.83 -2.94 -6.27
CA ARG A 30 4.03 -3.15 -7.49
C ARG A 30 2.59 -2.76 -7.20
N THR A 31 2.02 -1.96 -8.08
CA THR A 31 0.60 -1.64 -8.10
C THR A 31 -0.08 -2.41 -9.24
N ILE A 32 -1.31 -2.86 -9.00
CA ILE A 32 -2.18 -3.50 -9.97
C ILE A 32 -3.55 -2.84 -9.85
N ILE A 33 -4.09 -2.39 -10.97
CA ILE A 33 -5.48 -1.93 -11.08
C ILE A 33 -6.34 -3.10 -11.56
N PHE A 34 -7.51 -3.28 -10.96
CA PHE A 34 -8.50 -4.26 -11.38
C PHE A 34 -9.89 -3.68 -11.16
N GLN A 35 -10.55 -3.27 -12.23
CA GLN A 35 -11.82 -2.53 -12.18
C GLN A 35 -11.72 -1.30 -11.26
N ASP A 36 -12.53 -1.26 -10.20
CA ASP A 36 -12.57 -0.23 -9.15
C ASP A 36 -11.57 -0.47 -8.01
N LEU A 37 -10.69 -1.46 -8.13
CA LEU A 37 -9.68 -1.82 -7.13
C LEU A 37 -8.29 -1.36 -7.54
N ILE A 38 -7.58 -0.78 -6.58
CA ILE A 38 -6.13 -0.55 -6.63
C ILE A 38 -5.47 -1.43 -5.57
N ILE A 39 -4.62 -2.37 -6.01
CA ILE A 39 -3.90 -3.29 -5.14
C ILE A 39 -2.41 -2.96 -5.19
N ILE A 40 -1.82 -2.65 -4.04
CA ILE A 40 -0.41 -2.31 -3.92
C ILE A 40 0.29 -3.35 -3.05
N ARG A 41 1.35 -3.96 -3.58
CA ARG A 41 2.17 -4.95 -2.87
C ARG A 41 3.57 -4.40 -2.65
N LEU A 42 3.98 -4.39 -1.39
CA LEU A 42 5.30 -3.97 -0.94
C LEU A 42 6.07 -5.18 -0.41
N LYS A 43 7.24 -5.44 -0.99
CA LYS A 43 8.17 -6.50 -0.54
C LYS A 43 9.32 -5.91 0.25
N GLY A 44 9.86 -6.69 1.19
CA GLY A 44 10.91 -6.20 2.10
C GLY A 44 10.39 -5.13 3.06
N PHE A 45 9.09 -5.15 3.38
CA PHE A 45 8.45 -4.14 4.21
C PHE A 45 8.88 -4.27 5.67
N LEU A 46 8.92 -5.49 6.23
CA LEU A 46 9.39 -5.68 7.61
C LEU A 46 10.90 -5.47 7.71
N SER A 47 11.31 -4.73 8.75
CA SER A 47 12.71 -4.56 9.12
C SER A 47 13.30 -5.86 9.65
N THR A 48 14.63 -5.95 9.74
CA THR A 48 15.32 -7.09 10.36
C THR A 48 14.83 -7.32 11.80
N SER A 49 14.66 -6.26 12.57
CA SER A 49 14.17 -6.34 13.96
C SER A 49 12.74 -6.86 14.04
N GLU A 50 11.84 -6.41 13.14
CA GLU A 50 10.47 -6.91 13.09
C GLU A 50 10.40 -8.38 12.66
N LYS A 51 11.26 -8.81 11.72
CA LYS A 51 11.36 -10.23 11.35
C LYS A 51 11.84 -11.10 12.52
N SER A 52 12.77 -10.59 13.33
CA SER A 52 13.23 -11.25 14.56
C SER A 52 12.15 -11.30 15.66
N LEU A 53 11.35 -10.24 15.78
CA LEU A 53 10.22 -10.21 16.71
C LEU A 53 9.10 -11.18 16.28
N ALA A 54 8.88 -11.35 14.98
CA ALA A 54 7.85 -12.24 14.42
C ALA A 54 8.08 -13.75 14.63
N GLN A 55 9.09 -14.17 15.41
CA GLN A 55 9.41 -15.58 15.64
C GLN A 55 8.45 -16.29 16.61
N ASN A 56 7.58 -15.55 17.31
CA ASN A 56 6.58 -16.11 18.21
C ASN A 56 5.24 -15.35 18.11
N LYS A 57 4.19 -15.91 18.72
CA LYS A 57 2.83 -15.37 18.65
C LYS A 57 2.73 -13.95 19.21
N GLU A 58 3.35 -13.68 20.35
CA GLU A 58 3.29 -12.37 21.01
C GLU A 58 3.90 -11.27 20.12
N GLY A 59 5.06 -11.55 19.51
CA GLY A 59 5.69 -10.62 18.58
C GLY A 59 4.89 -10.42 17.29
N ILE A 60 4.24 -11.47 16.77
CA ILE A 60 3.32 -11.34 15.63
C ILE A 60 2.15 -10.41 15.98
N ASP A 61 1.52 -10.62 17.14
CA ASP A 61 0.39 -9.82 17.59
C ASP A 61 0.79 -8.35 17.80
N LEU A 62 1.98 -8.10 18.35
CA LEU A 62 2.52 -6.76 18.54
C LEU A 62 2.78 -6.06 17.20
N ILE A 63 3.40 -6.73 16.23
CA ILE A 63 3.63 -6.19 14.89
C ILE A 63 2.30 -5.85 14.22
N LYS A 64 1.30 -6.74 14.30
CA LYS A 64 -0.02 -6.50 13.71
C LYS A 64 -0.68 -5.26 14.29
N LYS A 65 -0.73 -5.14 15.62
CA LYS A 65 -1.28 -3.95 16.30
C LYS A 65 -0.56 -2.66 15.91
N LEU A 66 0.77 -2.69 15.93
CA LEU A 66 1.59 -1.55 15.53
C LEU A 66 1.27 -1.11 14.09
N ARG A 67 1.23 -2.07 13.15
CA ARG A 67 1.03 -1.77 11.73
C ARG A 67 -0.38 -1.29 11.42
N THR A 68 -1.40 -1.81 12.11
CA THR A 68 -2.75 -1.25 12.03
C THR A 68 -2.74 0.21 12.50
N ALA A 69 -2.22 0.50 13.69
CA ALA A 69 -2.23 1.87 14.22
C ALA A 69 -1.47 2.87 13.33
N LEU A 70 -0.30 2.48 12.81
CA LEU A 70 0.47 3.32 11.89
C LEU A 70 -0.25 3.56 10.56
N PHE A 71 -0.97 2.56 10.04
CA PHE A 71 -1.73 2.72 8.81
C PHE A 71 -2.91 3.69 8.98
N GLU A 72 -3.65 3.57 10.08
CA GLU A 72 -4.77 4.49 10.38
C GLU A 72 -4.30 5.95 10.44
N ASN A 73 -3.17 6.22 11.08
CA ASN A 73 -2.62 7.58 11.18
C ASN A 73 -2.11 8.14 9.84
N ALA A 74 -1.72 7.26 8.91
CA ALA A 74 -1.14 7.65 7.62
C ALA A 74 -2.16 7.57 6.47
N ARG A 75 -3.41 7.21 6.76
CA ARG A 75 -4.47 6.98 5.75
C ARG A 75 -4.67 8.20 4.86
N GLU A 76 -4.84 9.39 5.44
CA GLU A 76 -5.11 10.61 4.66
C GLU A 76 -3.97 10.90 3.66
N GLY A 77 -2.72 10.82 4.10
CA GLY A 77 -1.56 11.02 3.23
C GLY A 77 -1.43 9.95 2.13
N LEU A 78 -1.83 8.70 2.41
CA LEU A 78 -1.90 7.65 1.40
C LEU A 78 -2.94 7.99 0.32
N GLU A 79 -4.12 8.43 0.75
CA GLU A 79 -5.22 8.80 -0.14
C GLU A 79 -4.85 10.00 -1.03
N GLU A 80 -4.18 11.01 -0.45
CA GLU A 80 -3.63 12.14 -1.21
C GLU A 80 -2.59 11.70 -2.23
N ALA A 81 -1.67 10.79 -1.86
CA ALA A 81 -0.67 10.25 -2.77
C ALA A 81 -1.32 9.53 -3.96
N ILE A 82 -2.40 8.76 -3.74
CA ILE A 82 -3.15 8.10 -4.82
C ILE A 82 -3.85 9.14 -5.71
N LYS A 83 -4.57 10.09 -5.10
CA LYS A 83 -5.29 11.15 -5.82
C LYS A 83 -4.38 12.08 -6.62
N SER A 84 -3.10 12.19 -6.24
CA SER A 84 -2.10 12.93 -7.01
C SER A 84 -1.77 12.29 -8.37
N VAL A 85 -2.10 11.01 -8.55
CA VAL A 85 -1.83 10.24 -9.78
C VAL A 85 -3.11 10.01 -10.59
N ILE A 86 -4.23 9.79 -9.93
CA ILE A 86 -5.51 9.46 -10.57
C ILE A 86 -6.68 10.21 -9.90
N ASP A 87 -7.59 10.75 -10.72
CA ASP A 87 -8.75 11.51 -10.25
C ASP A 87 -9.92 10.57 -9.93
N VAL A 88 -10.01 10.16 -8.66
CA VAL A 88 -11.03 9.23 -8.15
C VAL A 88 -11.44 9.61 -6.74
N ASN A 89 -12.66 9.26 -6.35
CA ASN A 89 -13.04 9.26 -4.94
C ASN A 89 -12.69 7.89 -4.33
N ILE A 90 -12.04 7.93 -3.17
CA ILE A 90 -11.68 6.72 -2.42
C ILE A 90 -12.86 6.36 -1.52
N ILE A 91 -13.42 5.16 -1.70
CA ILE A 91 -14.51 4.62 -0.89
C ILE A 91 -13.95 4.01 0.40
N SER A 92 -12.90 3.20 0.27
CA SER A 92 -12.29 2.54 1.43
C SER A 92 -10.85 2.12 1.17
N THR A 93 -10.07 2.04 2.26
CA THR A 93 -8.68 1.61 2.25
C THR A 93 -8.47 0.50 3.27
N TYR A 94 -7.69 -0.52 2.88
CA TYR A 94 -7.36 -1.67 3.70
C TYR A 94 -5.86 -1.91 3.64
N SER A 95 -5.28 -2.40 4.74
CA SER A 95 -3.91 -2.87 4.74
C SER A 95 -3.72 -4.06 5.66
N ASP A 96 -2.86 -4.99 5.23
CA ASP A 96 -2.32 -6.02 6.11
C ASP A 96 -0.84 -6.27 5.84
N VAL A 97 -0.15 -6.75 6.88
CA VAL A 97 1.27 -7.10 6.84
C VAL A 97 1.44 -8.58 7.14
N SER A 98 2.05 -9.32 6.23
CA SER A 98 2.41 -10.72 6.45
C SER A 98 3.69 -10.82 7.26
N THR A 99 3.61 -11.29 8.50
CA THR A 99 4.77 -11.57 9.34
C THR A 99 5.56 -12.80 8.87
N LYS A 100 4.96 -13.63 8.01
CA LYS A 100 5.61 -14.80 7.39
C LYS A 100 6.51 -14.41 6.22
N THR A 101 6.05 -13.50 5.36
CA THR A 101 6.79 -13.10 4.14
C THR A 101 7.48 -11.76 4.26
N GLY A 102 7.13 -10.97 5.29
CA GLY A 102 7.63 -9.61 5.45
C GLY A 102 7.08 -8.62 4.43
N GLU A 103 5.94 -8.93 3.82
CA GLU A 103 5.27 -8.11 2.79
C GLU A 103 4.11 -7.33 3.39
N LYS A 104 3.81 -6.15 2.82
CA LYS A 104 2.58 -5.40 3.06
C LYS A 104 1.72 -5.42 1.81
N ILE A 105 0.43 -5.58 1.99
CA ILE A 105 -0.58 -5.38 0.95
C ILE A 105 -1.45 -4.21 1.38
N ILE A 106 -1.74 -3.33 0.42
CA ILE A 106 -2.74 -2.27 0.54
C ILE A 106 -3.77 -2.54 -0.56
N ALA A 107 -5.05 -2.46 -0.21
CA ALA A 107 -6.14 -2.50 -1.17
C ALA A 107 -6.97 -1.22 -1.01
N VAL A 108 -7.36 -0.64 -2.14
CA VAL A 108 -8.17 0.59 -2.18
C VAL A 108 -9.33 0.34 -3.12
N VAL A 109 -10.53 0.70 -2.67
CA VAL A 109 -11.76 0.67 -3.47
C VAL A 109 -12.09 2.12 -3.84
N VAL A 110 -12.37 2.37 -5.11
CA VAL A 110 -12.71 3.70 -5.62
C VAL A 110 -14.12 3.74 -6.19
N ASP A 111 -14.60 4.93 -6.55
CA ASP A 111 -15.97 5.20 -6.97
C ASP A 111 -16.30 4.86 -8.43
N GLN A 112 -15.35 4.32 -9.19
CA GLN A 112 -15.48 4.09 -10.62
C GLN A 112 -14.58 2.95 -11.10
N ASP A 113 -14.99 2.28 -12.19
CA ASP A 113 -14.13 1.34 -12.90
C ASP A 113 -13.01 2.11 -13.61
N ILE A 114 -11.79 1.94 -13.12
CA ILE A 114 -10.62 2.63 -13.66
C ILE A 114 -10.25 2.06 -15.03
N GLU A 115 -10.47 0.76 -15.27
CA GLU A 115 -10.09 0.13 -16.53
C GLU A 115 -11.00 0.57 -17.68
N GLU A 116 -12.31 0.69 -17.44
CA GLU A 116 -13.24 1.23 -18.45
C GLU A 116 -12.91 2.68 -18.80
N ASN A 117 -12.58 3.52 -17.81
CA ASN A 117 -12.26 4.94 -18.02
C ASN A 117 -10.88 5.20 -18.65
N ILE A 118 -9.98 4.21 -18.68
CA ILE A 118 -8.69 4.30 -19.38
C ILE A 118 -8.82 3.91 -20.86
N ILE A 119 -9.83 3.11 -21.21
CA ILE A 119 -10.06 2.60 -22.57
C ILE A 119 -10.89 3.59 -23.40
N ASN A 120 -11.73 4.39 -22.75
CA ASN A 120 -12.54 5.45 -23.37
C ASN A 120 -11.79 6.78 -23.48
#